data_AF-A0A260PKL0-F1
#
_entry.id   AF-A0A260PKL0-F1
#
_cell.length_a   1.000
_cell.length_b   1.000
_cell.length_c   1.000
_cell.angle_alpha   90.00
_cell.angle_beta   90.00
_cell.angle_gamma   90.00
#
_symmetry.space_group_name_H-M   'P 1'
#
loop_
_entity.id
_entity.type
_entity.pdbx_description
1 polymer ?
#
loop_
_entity_poly.entity_id
_entity_poly.type
_entity_poly.pdbx_seq_one_letter_code
_entity_poly.pdbx_strand_id
1 'polypeptide(L)' 'MGSDILATYLTQYDRVHWEFHIDETSEELWMIDGLIPPPGRSEAEMAWAEANAPLPY' A
#
# COMPACT_ATOMS: atom_id res chain seq x y z
N MET A 1 -4.34 -5.86 -19.76
CA MET A 1 -3.34 -5.34 -18.81
C MET A 1 -4.07 -5.19 -17.48
N GLY A 2 -4.00 -6.19 -16.58
CA GLY A 2 -4.75 -6.16 -15.32
C GLY A 2 -5.15 -7.50 -14.68
N SER A 3 -4.84 -8.67 -15.25
CA SER A 3 -5.27 -9.97 -14.66
C SER A 3 -4.27 -10.63 -13.71
N ASP A 4 -3.03 -10.15 -13.63
CA ASP A 4 -1.94 -11.00 -13.11
C ASP A 4 -1.57 -10.75 -11.64
N ILE A 5 -2.14 -9.72 -11.00
CA ILE A 5 -1.85 -9.38 -9.59
C ILE A 5 -2.23 -10.53 -8.66
N LEU A 6 -3.44 -11.08 -8.84
CA LEU A 6 -3.94 -12.18 -8.01
C LEU A 6 -3.65 -13.56 -8.64
N ALA A 7 -3.53 -13.64 -9.97
CA ALA A 7 -3.30 -14.91 -10.66
C ALA A 7 -2.05 -15.65 -10.14
N THR A 8 -0.96 -14.93 -9.84
CA THR A 8 0.28 -15.51 -9.30
C THR A 8 0.05 -16.28 -7.98
N TYR A 9 -0.94 -15.88 -7.17
CA TYR A 9 -1.25 -16.51 -5.89
C TYR A 9 -2.42 -17.49 -5.95
N LEU A 10 -3.33 -17.33 -6.90
CA LEU A 10 -4.59 -18.07 -6.97
C LEU A 10 -4.55 -19.26 -7.92
N THR A 11 -3.69 -19.25 -8.94
CA THR A 11 -3.61 -20.30 -9.98
C THR A 11 -3.15 -21.67 -9.46
N GLN A 12 -2.59 -21.74 -8.25
CA GLN A 12 -2.22 -22.99 -7.58
C GLN A 12 -3.43 -23.78 -7.05
N TYR A 13 -4.61 -23.16 -6.96
CA TYR A 13 -5.81 -23.78 -6.42
C TYR A 13 -6.78 -24.15 -7.56
N ASP A 14 -7.31 -25.36 -7.51
CA ASP A 14 -8.32 -25.80 -8.49
C ASP A 14 -9.68 -25.12 -8.18
N ARG A 15 -10.35 -24.63 -9.23
CA ARG A 15 -11.73 -24.09 -9.19
C ARG A 15 -11.98 -22.92 -8.23
N VAL A 16 -11.02 -22.01 -8.10
CA VAL A 16 -11.22 -20.77 -7.32
C VAL A 16 -11.81 -19.66 -8.20
N HIS A 17 -12.89 -19.05 -7.71
CA HIS A 17 -13.44 -17.79 -8.22
C HIS A 17 -13.04 -16.66 -7.27
N TRP A 18 -12.68 -15.50 -7.80
CA TRP A 18 -12.29 -14.35 -6.98
C TRP A 18 -12.92 -13.06 -7.48
N GLU A 19 -13.14 -12.16 -6.53
CA GLU A 19 -13.57 -10.79 -6.71
C GLU A 19 -12.70 -9.92 -5.81
N PHE A 20 -12.34 -8.72 -6.26
CA PHE A 20 -11.66 -7.74 -5.41
C PHE A 20 -12.26 -6.36 -5.63
N HIS A 21 -12.22 -5.55 -4.59
CA HIS A 21 -12.55 -4.14 -4.66
C HIS A 21 -11.40 -3.33 -4.06
N ILE A 22 -11.26 -2.09 -4.52
CA ILE A 22 -10.40 -1.08 -3.92
C ILE A 22 -11.29 0.12 -3.69
N ASP A 23 -11.17 0.73 -2.51
CA ASP A 23 -11.82 1.99 -2.21
C ASP A 23 -10.77 3.02 -1.83
N GLU A 24 -11.01 4.27 -2.21
CA GLU A 24 -10.11 5.38 -1.91
C GLU A 24 -10.63 6.10 -0.67
N THR A 25 -9.74 6.33 0.28
CA THR A 25 -10.04 7.10 1.50
C THR A 25 -9.12 8.31 1.58
N SER A 26 -9.57 9.37 2.24
CA SER A 26 -8.81 10.62 2.28
C SER A 26 -7.47 10.46 3.00
N GLU A 27 -6.38 10.79 2.31
CA GLU A 27 -5.02 10.79 2.87
C GLU A 27 -4.87 11.80 4.02
N GLU A 28 -5.64 12.90 4.02
CA GLU A 28 -5.57 13.94 5.06
C GLU A 28 -6.02 13.45 6.45
N LEU A 29 -6.72 12.31 6.51
CA LEU A 29 -7.23 11.72 7.74
C LEU A 29 -6.38 10.55 8.24
N TRP A 30 -5.23 10.31 7.62
CA TRP A 30 -4.36 9.18 7.94
C TRP A 30 -3.13 9.62 8.75
N MET A 31 -2.83 8.86 9.80
CA MET A 31 -1.63 9.02 10.62
C MET A 31 -0.99 7.66 10.92
N ILE A 32 0.34 7.64 11.04
CA ILE A 32 1.13 6.49 11.49
C ILE A 32 1.96 6.95 12.69
N ASP A 33 1.84 6.26 13.83
CA ASP A 33 2.45 6.66 15.11
C ASP A 33 2.19 8.13 15.50
N GLY A 34 1.01 8.63 15.12
CA GLY A 34 0.59 10.02 15.36
C GLY A 34 1.24 11.06 14.44
N LEU A 35 2.03 10.64 13.46
CA LEU A 35 2.61 11.49 12.42
C LEU A 35 1.77 11.42 11.14
N ILE A 36 1.63 12.55 10.46
CA ILE A 36 1.08 12.58 9.09
C ILE A 36 2.16 11.99 8.17
N PRO A 37 1.82 10.99 7.33
CA PRO A 37 2.77 10.44 6.38
C PRO A 37 3.25 11.51 5.39
N PRO A 38 4.53 11.48 5.00
CA PRO A 38 5.08 12.44 4.07
C PRO A 38 4.43 12.28 2.69
N PRO A 39 4.44 13.33 1.84
CA PRO A 39 3.95 13.24 0.47
C PRO A 39 4.64 12.13 -0.31
N GLY A 40 3.89 11.46 -1.19
CA GLY A 40 4.44 10.42 -2.05
C GLY A 40 5.62 10.91 -2.88
N ARG A 41 6.65 10.06 -3.00
CA ARG A 41 7.93 10.30 -3.69
C ARG A 41 8.77 11.45 -3.13
N SER A 42 8.49 11.90 -1.92
CA SER A 42 9.32 12.89 -1.23
C SER A 42 10.59 12.26 -0.66
N GLU A 43 11.61 13.08 -0.36
CA GLU A 43 12.81 12.63 0.36
C GLU A 43 12.47 12.06 1.75
N ALA A 44 11.46 12.63 2.41
CA ALA A 44 10.96 12.14 3.69
C ALA A 44 10.33 10.74 3.56
N GLU A 45 9.56 10.46 2.50
CA GLU A 45 9.03 9.12 2.24
C GLU A 45 10.16 8.11 2.02
N MET A 46 11.18 8.46 1.24
CA MET A 46 12.34 7.58 1.01
C MET A 46 13.09 7.30 2.32
N ALA A 47 13.24 8.29 3.20
CA ALA A 47 13.86 8.12 4.51
C ALA A 47 13.02 7.20 5.43
N TRP A 48 11.69 7.34 5.42
CA TRP A 48 10.78 6.44 6.15
C TRP A 48 10.90 5.00 5.65
N ALA A 49 10.96 4.82 4.32
CA ALA A 49 11.10 3.51 3.70
C ALA A 49 12.45 2.85 4.02
N GLU A 50 13.55 3.60 3.97
CA GLU A 50 14.89 3.10 4.32
C GLU A 50 14.99 2.69 5.80
N ALA A 51 14.43 3.50 6.70
CA ALA A 51 14.39 3.19 8.13
C ALA A 51 13.34 2.12 8.49
N ASN A 52 12.38 1.85 7.59
CA ASN A 52 11.18 1.07 7.83
C ASN A 52 10.44 1.53 9.11
N ALA A 53 10.36 2.84 9.32
CA ALA A 53 9.76 3.47 10.50
C ALA A 53 9.32 4.91 10.22
N PRO A 54 8.28 5.43 10.91
CA PRO A 54 7.93 6.85 10.89
C PRO A 54 9.04 7.70 11.52
N LEU A 55 9.53 8.70 10.78
CA LEU A 55 10.55 9.65 11.24
C LEU A 55 9.99 11.09 11.24
N PRO A 56 10.27 11.93 12.25
CA PRO A 56 9.96 13.36 12.18
C PRO A 56 10.68 14.04 11.00
N TYR A 57 10.00 14.96 10.30
CA TYR A 57 10.51 15.68 9.12
C TYR A 57 10.11 17.16 9.09
#